data_AF-A0A6D2I243-F1
#
_entry.id   AF-A0A6D2I243-F1
#
_cell.length_a   1.000
_cell.length_b   1.000
_cell.length_c   1.000
_cell.angle_alpha   90.00
_cell.angle_beta   90.00
_cell.angle_gamma   90.00
#
_symmetry.space_group_name_H-M   'P 1'
#
loop_
_entity.id
_entity.type
_entity.pdbx_description
1 polymer ?
#
loop_
_entity_poly.entity_id
_entity_poly.type
_entity_poly.pdbx_seq_one_letter_code
_entity_poly.pdbx_strand_id
1 'polypeptide(L)'
;MADPSPASFGTQANALLRKNLTYQRKHIWTNVRLILVPVFLCLLLLAIQQVLDALMNSVSQMANDCKTNPDMPGDICPISNPPLLPPMLQLPQHELRSVKADFLPYRDLPDKSCRVTEGSCPVTILITGDKQPLGKDLSENIFATSFAVNTSDVLPSLANNVLGSTEAAGENNYADPRIASDLPIYSIQPLCSAKSTWPLSFAKIQTEVKCVQGLCLWRNNSAEVNDELFKGSWKGNPAGLTNEIAAAYDLKSTDKKNFNVTIWYNSTYKDEFSTRPLKLVRVPRSINLVLNASLYP
;
A
#
# COMPACT_ATOMS: atom_id res chain seq x y z
N MET A 1 13.96 95.30 -3.16
CA MET A 1 14.41 93.90 -3.25
C MET A 1 13.44 93.19 -4.18
N ALA A 2 13.90 92.72 -5.35
CA ALA A 2 13.03 91.98 -6.27
C ALA A 2 12.97 90.53 -5.80
N ASP A 3 11.75 90.04 -5.54
CA ASP A 3 11.54 88.62 -5.23
C ASP A 3 11.95 87.76 -6.43
N PRO A 4 12.75 86.70 -6.23
CA PRO A 4 13.17 85.84 -7.33
C PRO A 4 11.94 85.10 -7.89
N SER A 5 11.59 85.40 -9.15
CA SER A 5 10.49 84.73 -9.84
C SER A 5 10.79 83.23 -9.96
N PRO A 6 9.82 82.34 -9.67
CA PRO A 6 10.05 80.90 -9.70
C PRO A 6 10.48 80.45 -11.11
N ALA A 7 11.47 79.57 -11.16
CA ALA A 7 11.98 79.03 -12.42
C ALA A 7 10.87 78.31 -13.20
N SER A 8 10.90 78.40 -14.54
CA SER A 8 9.89 77.74 -15.39
C SER A 8 9.86 76.22 -15.17
N PHE A 9 8.71 75.59 -15.42
CA PHE A 9 8.53 74.14 -15.24
C PHE A 9 9.60 73.32 -15.97
N GLY A 10 9.93 73.67 -17.21
CA GLY A 10 10.96 72.98 -17.99
C GLY A 10 12.36 73.11 -17.37
N THR A 11 12.68 74.27 -16.80
CA THR A 11 13.94 74.50 -16.08
C THR A 11 14.02 73.65 -14.82
N GLN A 12 12.93 73.57 -14.05
CA GLN A 12 12.84 72.73 -12.85
C GLN A 12 12.91 71.24 -13.19
N ALA A 13 12.18 70.78 -14.21
CA ALA A 13 12.20 69.40 -14.67
C ALA A 13 13.60 68.97 -15.17
N ASN A 14 14.29 69.82 -15.93
CA ASN A 14 15.65 69.54 -16.40
C ASN A 14 16.66 69.50 -15.23
N ALA A 15 16.52 70.40 -14.25
CA ALA A 15 17.36 70.38 -13.04
C ALA A 15 17.14 69.09 -12.21
N LEU A 16 15.88 68.67 -12.04
CA LEU A 16 15.52 67.42 -11.37
C LEU A 16 16.03 66.19 -12.13
N LEU A 17 15.91 66.17 -13.46
CA LEU A 17 16.44 65.10 -14.32
C LEU A 17 17.96 64.97 -14.15
N ARG A 18 18.70 66.08 -14.23
CA ARG A 18 20.17 66.07 -14.05
C ARG A 18 20.57 65.62 -12.65
N LYS A 19 19.83 66.04 -11.62
CA LYS A 19 20.05 65.60 -10.23
C LYS A 19 19.84 64.09 -10.09
N ASN A 20 18.74 63.55 -10.62
CA ASN A 20 18.43 62.12 -10.58
C ASN A 20 19.44 61.28 -11.38
N LEU A 21 19.85 61.73 -12.57
CA LEU A 21 20.89 61.08 -13.37
C LEU A 21 22.25 61.07 -12.67
N THR A 22 22.62 62.18 -12.03
CA THR A 22 23.89 62.26 -11.28
C THR A 22 23.86 61.34 -10.05
N TYR A 23 22.72 61.25 -9.37
CA TYR A 23 22.50 60.33 -8.26
C TYR A 23 22.63 58.86 -8.70
N GLN A 24 21.93 58.49 -9.78
CA GLN A 24 22.04 57.14 -10.35
C GLN A 24 23.47 56.83 -10.84
N ARG A 25 24.19 57.80 -11.41
CA ARG A 25 25.59 57.65 -11.83
C ARG A 25 26.54 57.40 -10.66
N LYS A 26 26.31 58.03 -9.50
CA LYS A 26 27.12 57.81 -8.28
C LYS A 26 26.81 56.47 -7.61
N HIS A 27 25.59 55.95 -7.76
CA HIS A 27 25.16 54.64 -7.24
C HIS A 27 25.15 53.55 -8.33
N ILE A 28 26.19 53.53 -9.17
CA ILE A 28 26.28 52.65 -10.34
C ILE A 28 26.18 51.16 -9.97
N TRP A 29 26.74 50.74 -8.84
CA TRP A 29 26.69 49.36 -8.34
C TRP A 29 25.27 48.90 -7.99
N THR A 30 24.44 49.79 -7.45
CA THR A 30 23.03 49.49 -7.15
C THR A 30 22.24 49.30 -8.44
N ASN A 31 22.47 50.14 -9.44
CA ASN A 31 21.82 50.02 -10.75
C ASN A 31 22.27 48.76 -11.51
N VAL A 32 23.56 48.45 -11.45
CA VAL A 32 24.13 47.21 -12.02
C VAL A 32 23.50 45.98 -11.37
N ARG A 33 23.35 45.97 -10.03
CA ARG A 33 22.65 44.88 -9.32
C ARG A 33 21.18 44.77 -9.71
N LEU A 34 20.49 45.90 -9.89
CA LEU A 34 19.08 45.96 -10.26
C LEU A 34 18.81 45.36 -11.66
N ILE A 35 19.80 45.44 -12.56
CA ILE A 35 19.76 44.81 -13.90
C ILE A 35 20.26 43.35 -13.87
N LEU A 36 21.32 43.06 -13.11
CA LEU A 36 21.92 41.72 -13.03
C LEU A 36 21.00 40.69 -12.39
N VAL A 37 20.22 41.06 -11.39
CA VAL A 37 19.33 40.11 -10.68
C VAL A 37 18.27 39.52 -11.63
N PRO A 38 17.49 40.31 -12.40
CA PRO A 38 16.59 39.76 -13.41
C PRO A 38 17.30 38.90 -14.46
N VAL A 39 18.47 39.34 -14.95
CA VAL A 39 19.25 38.57 -15.95
C VAL A 39 19.70 37.22 -15.38
N PHE A 40 20.20 37.20 -14.16
CA PHE A 40 20.61 35.97 -13.48
C PHE A 40 19.43 35.02 -13.29
N LEU A 41 18.26 35.52 -12.87
CA LEU A 41 17.05 34.71 -12.74
C LEU A 41 16.62 34.12 -14.09
N CYS A 42 16.69 34.89 -15.18
CA CYS A 42 16.39 34.38 -16.52
C CYS A 42 17.37 33.27 -16.94
N LEU A 43 18.67 33.44 -16.68
CA LEU A 43 19.68 32.41 -16.98
C LEU A 43 19.46 31.13 -16.14
N LEU A 44 19.08 31.29 -14.87
CA LEU A 44 18.76 30.16 -13.99
C LEU A 44 17.52 29.41 -14.47
N LEU A 45 16.47 30.12 -14.88
CA LEU A 45 15.29 29.50 -15.47
C LEU A 45 15.60 28.79 -16.80
N LEU A 46 16.43 29.38 -17.66
CA LEU A 46 16.88 28.73 -18.89
C LEU A 46 17.69 27.45 -18.62
N ALA A 47 18.58 27.48 -17.63
CA ALA A 47 19.33 26.29 -17.22
C ALA A 47 18.39 25.18 -16.71
N ILE A 48 17.39 25.53 -15.88
CA ILE A 48 16.38 24.58 -15.42
C ILE A 48 15.59 24.01 -16.60
N GLN A 49 15.16 24.86 -17.55
CA GLN A 49 14.45 24.41 -18.75
C GLN A 49 15.28 23.42 -19.57
N GLN A 50 16.56 23.71 -19.81
CA GLN A 50 17.44 22.79 -20.54
C GLN A 50 17.61 21.44 -19.85
N VAL A 51 17.72 21.43 -18.52
CA VAL A 51 17.81 20.19 -17.74
C VAL A 51 16.50 19.39 -17.83
N LEU A 52 15.36 20.07 -17.72
CA LEU A 52 14.04 19.43 -17.84
C LEU A 52 13.81 18.88 -19.25
N ASP A 53 14.17 19.63 -20.29
CA ASP A 53 14.06 19.18 -21.68
C ASP A 53 14.96 17.97 -21.96
N ALA A 54 16.19 17.97 -21.45
CA ALA A 54 17.09 16.82 -21.55
C ALA A 54 16.50 15.58 -20.85
N LEU A 55 15.92 15.77 -19.66
CA LEU A 55 15.26 14.69 -18.92
C LEU A 55 14.03 14.17 -19.67
N MET A 56 13.16 15.04 -20.18
CA MET A 56 11.98 14.63 -20.95
C MET A 56 12.32 13.94 -22.26
N ASN A 57 13.39 14.38 -22.93
CA ASN A 57 13.91 13.71 -24.13
C ASN A 57 14.42 12.30 -23.80
N SER A 58 15.11 12.13 -22.65
CA SER A 58 15.56 10.81 -22.20
C SER A 58 14.38 9.87 -21.89
N VAL A 59 13.33 10.37 -21.23
CA VAL A 59 12.11 9.59 -20.96
C VAL A 59 11.38 9.23 -22.25
N SER A 60 11.34 10.15 -23.22
CA SER A 60 10.72 9.91 -24.54
C SER A 60 11.46 8.85 -25.33
N GLN A 61 12.79 8.80 -25.24
CA GLN A 61 13.60 7.73 -25.83
C GLN A 61 13.28 6.38 -25.18
N MET A 62 13.23 6.32 -23.85
CA MET A 62 12.83 5.09 -23.13
C MET A 62 11.40 4.63 -23.48
N ALA A 63 10.47 5.56 -23.68
CA ALA A 63 9.11 5.23 -24.10
C ALA A 63 9.05 4.68 -25.55
N ASN A 64 9.94 5.13 -26.44
CA ASN A 64 10.05 4.59 -27.78
C ASN A 64 10.64 3.17 -27.78
N ASP A 65 11.53 2.86 -26.84
CA ASP A 65 12.11 1.52 -26.66
C ASP A 65 11.06 0.46 -26.24
N CYS A 66 9.90 0.88 -25.70
CA CYS A 66 8.78 -0.01 -25.41
C CYS A 66 8.23 -0.75 -26.66
N LYS A 67 8.44 -0.21 -27.88
CA LYS A 67 8.05 -0.90 -29.13
C LYS A 67 9.02 -2.01 -29.53
N THR A 68 10.27 -1.92 -29.09
CA THR A 68 11.38 -2.76 -29.56
C THR A 68 11.77 -3.83 -28.54
N ASN A 69 11.56 -3.60 -27.24
CA ASN A 69 11.82 -4.56 -26.16
C ASN A 69 10.62 -4.67 -25.20
N PRO A 70 9.77 -5.70 -25.35
CA PRO A 70 8.59 -5.92 -24.50
C PRO A 70 8.90 -6.48 -23.10
N ASP A 71 10.18 -6.67 -22.74
CA ASP A 71 10.61 -7.31 -21.48
C ASP A 71 10.64 -6.36 -20.25
N MET A 72 10.31 -5.06 -20.39
CA MET A 72 10.12 -4.13 -19.26
C MET A 72 8.70 -3.52 -19.18
N PRO A 73 7.65 -4.35 -19.00
CA PRO A 73 6.30 -3.84 -18.77
C PRO A 73 6.14 -3.37 -17.31
N GLY A 74 5.63 -2.14 -17.10
CA GLY A 74 5.12 -1.69 -15.79
C GLY A 74 5.80 -0.47 -15.16
N ASP A 75 7.05 -0.14 -15.49
CA ASP A 75 7.72 1.05 -14.90
C ASP A 75 7.68 2.28 -15.82
N ILE A 76 7.85 2.08 -17.12
CA ILE A 76 7.91 3.17 -18.12
C ILE A 76 6.92 2.92 -19.27
N CYS A 77 6.67 1.64 -19.58
CA CYS A 77 5.85 1.24 -20.72
C CYS A 77 4.39 0.96 -20.32
N PRO A 78 3.40 1.41 -21.13
CA PRO A 78 2.00 1.07 -20.92
C PRO A 78 1.78 -0.43 -21.10
N ILE A 79 1.08 -1.05 -20.15
CA ILE A 79 0.70 -2.46 -20.22
C ILE A 79 -0.64 -2.57 -20.95
N SER A 80 -0.61 -2.96 -22.22
CA SER A 80 -1.82 -3.04 -23.07
C SER A 80 -2.84 -4.07 -22.57
N ASN A 81 -2.38 -5.16 -21.93
CA ASN A 81 -3.25 -6.19 -21.37
C ASN A 81 -2.68 -6.67 -20.03
N PRO A 82 -3.06 -6.03 -18.90
CA PRO A 82 -2.54 -6.40 -17.60
C PRO A 82 -2.99 -7.81 -17.21
N PRO A 83 -2.12 -8.61 -16.57
CA PRO A 83 -2.51 -9.94 -16.10
C PRO A 83 -3.60 -9.82 -15.03
N LEU A 84 -4.56 -10.74 -15.05
CA LEU A 84 -5.60 -10.88 -14.03
C LEU A 84 -4.98 -11.48 -12.76
N LEU A 85 -4.39 -10.64 -11.93
CA LEU A 85 -3.72 -11.07 -10.71
C LEU A 85 -4.74 -11.61 -9.69
N PRO A 86 -4.49 -12.77 -9.07
CA PRO A 86 -5.39 -13.30 -8.05
C PRO A 86 -5.35 -12.41 -6.79
N PRO A 87 -6.50 -12.06 -6.22
CA PRO A 87 -6.55 -11.28 -4.98
C PRO A 87 -6.08 -12.15 -3.80
N MET A 88 -5.20 -11.61 -2.96
CA MET A 88 -4.65 -12.32 -1.80
C MET A 88 -4.88 -11.51 -0.52
N LEU A 89 -4.96 -12.19 0.62
CA LEU A 89 -4.99 -11.57 1.94
C LEU A 89 -3.56 -11.24 2.41
N GLN A 90 -3.38 -10.16 3.16
CA GLN A 90 -2.13 -9.92 3.86
C GLN A 90 -2.04 -10.86 5.07
N LEU A 91 -1.04 -11.72 5.08
CA LEU A 91 -0.78 -12.67 6.15
C LEU A 91 0.39 -12.21 7.03
N PRO A 92 0.33 -12.46 8.33
CA PRO A 92 1.51 -12.36 9.18
C PRO A 92 2.53 -13.44 8.85
N GLN A 93 3.81 -13.09 8.97
CA GLN A 93 4.91 -14.06 8.98
C GLN A 93 4.70 -15.12 10.07
N HIS A 94 5.19 -16.34 9.87
CA HIS A 94 4.83 -17.47 10.72
C HIS A 94 5.25 -17.30 12.19
N GLU A 95 6.35 -16.59 12.42
CA GLU A 95 6.92 -16.26 13.73
C GLU A 95 6.12 -15.20 14.49
N LEU A 96 5.29 -14.44 13.77
CA LEU A 96 4.53 -13.32 14.29
C LEU A 96 3.04 -13.66 14.51
N ARG A 97 2.55 -14.79 13.97
CA ARG A 97 1.14 -15.21 14.06
C ARG A 97 0.62 -15.35 15.48
N SER A 98 -0.67 -15.09 15.69
CA SER A 98 -1.27 -15.06 17.00
C SER A 98 -1.21 -16.41 17.74
N VAL A 99 -0.72 -16.40 18.98
CA VAL A 99 -0.61 -17.54 19.90
C VAL A 99 -1.07 -17.14 21.30
N LYS A 100 -1.29 -18.13 22.17
CA LYS A 100 -1.50 -17.91 23.60
C LYS A 100 -0.36 -17.06 24.17
N ALA A 101 -0.71 -16.00 24.87
CA ALA A 101 0.24 -15.09 25.49
C ALA A 101 -0.32 -14.57 26.82
N ASP A 102 0.55 -14.33 27.80
CA ASP A 102 0.13 -13.96 29.17
C ASP A 102 -0.57 -12.59 29.24
N PHE A 103 -0.32 -11.71 28.27
CA PHE A 103 -0.96 -10.39 28.17
C PHE A 103 -2.35 -10.43 27.50
N LEU A 104 -2.80 -11.61 27.05
CA LEU A 104 -4.14 -11.82 26.50
C LEU A 104 -4.91 -12.84 27.36
N PRO A 105 -6.21 -12.61 27.63
CA PRO A 105 -7.01 -13.54 28.43
C PRO A 105 -7.46 -14.80 27.65
N TYR A 106 -7.25 -14.83 26.33
CA TYR A 106 -7.80 -15.85 25.45
C TYR A 106 -7.00 -17.16 25.47
N ARG A 107 -7.72 -18.29 25.56
CA ARG A 107 -7.15 -19.65 25.63
C ARG A 107 -7.41 -20.49 24.38
N ASP A 108 -8.17 -19.95 23.43
CA ASP A 108 -8.58 -20.54 22.15
C ASP A 108 -7.52 -20.36 21.04
N LEU A 109 -6.49 -19.55 21.28
CA LEU A 109 -5.33 -19.41 20.42
C LEU A 109 -4.42 -20.66 20.47
N PRO A 110 -3.61 -20.93 19.45
CA PRO A 110 -2.63 -22.02 19.44
C PRO A 110 -1.48 -21.76 20.43
N ASP A 111 -0.79 -22.82 20.85
CA ASP A 111 0.39 -22.70 21.69
C ASP A 111 1.58 -22.11 20.92
N LYS A 112 2.44 -21.37 21.64
CA LYS A 112 3.60 -20.66 21.06
C LYS A 112 4.55 -21.56 20.26
N SER A 113 4.57 -22.87 20.56
CA SER A 113 5.37 -23.87 19.83
C SER A 113 5.03 -23.96 18.33
N CYS A 114 3.81 -23.60 17.90
CA CYS A 114 3.44 -23.58 16.48
C CYS A 114 4.31 -22.64 15.63
N ARG A 115 4.92 -21.60 16.24
CA ARG A 115 5.74 -20.62 15.51
C ARG A 115 7.08 -21.20 15.05
N VAL A 116 7.52 -22.30 15.67
CA VAL A 116 8.83 -22.94 15.41
C VAL A 116 8.81 -23.69 14.08
N THR A 117 7.71 -24.37 13.77
CA THR A 117 7.58 -25.18 12.56
C THR A 117 6.77 -24.43 11.51
N GLU A 118 7.39 -24.15 10.36
CA GLU A 118 6.74 -23.47 9.23
C GLU A 118 5.44 -24.20 8.84
N GLY A 119 4.37 -23.43 8.60
CA GLY A 119 3.06 -23.98 8.21
C GLY A 119 2.22 -24.58 9.34
N SER A 120 2.79 -24.81 10.53
CA SER A 120 2.04 -25.40 11.65
C SER A 120 1.18 -24.40 12.43
N CYS A 121 1.55 -23.11 12.43
CA CYS A 121 0.75 -22.10 13.12
C CYS A 121 -0.38 -21.57 12.23
N PRO A 122 -1.65 -21.62 12.67
CA PRO A 122 -2.77 -21.17 11.86
C PRO A 122 -2.77 -19.65 11.62
N VAL A 123 -3.44 -19.24 10.55
CA VAL A 123 -3.79 -17.86 10.25
C VAL A 123 -5.09 -17.53 10.98
N THR A 124 -4.98 -16.67 11.99
CA THR A 124 -6.15 -16.28 12.80
C THR A 124 -6.93 -15.14 12.15
N ILE A 125 -8.25 -15.29 12.15
CA ILE A 125 -9.23 -14.26 11.79
C ILE A 125 -10.19 -14.11 12.96
N LEU A 126 -10.40 -12.87 13.44
CA LEU A 126 -11.40 -12.62 14.48
C LEU A 126 -12.75 -12.27 13.87
N ILE A 127 -13.82 -12.73 14.51
CA ILE A 127 -15.21 -12.44 14.12
C ILE A 127 -15.96 -11.98 15.37
N THR A 128 -16.77 -10.92 15.22
CA THR A 128 -17.69 -10.40 16.21
C THR A 128 -18.97 -9.93 15.52
N GLY A 129 -20.03 -9.63 16.28
CA GLY A 129 -21.26 -9.04 15.75
C GLY A 129 -22.44 -9.25 16.69
N ASP A 130 -23.62 -8.78 16.29
CA ASP A 130 -24.82 -8.82 17.13
C ASP A 130 -25.35 -10.25 17.33
N LYS A 131 -25.08 -11.15 16.37
CA LYS A 131 -25.59 -12.53 16.34
C LYS A 131 -24.44 -13.53 16.23
N GLN A 132 -24.06 -14.13 17.36
CA GLN A 132 -23.04 -15.18 17.40
C GLN A 132 -23.31 -16.38 16.45
N PRO A 133 -24.55 -16.88 16.30
CA PRO A 133 -24.82 -17.97 15.35
C PRO A 133 -24.43 -17.61 13.91
N LEU A 134 -24.73 -16.37 13.47
CA LEU A 134 -24.34 -15.90 12.14
C LEU A 134 -22.82 -15.88 11.97
N GLY A 135 -22.09 -15.43 12.99
CA GLY A 135 -20.62 -15.45 12.96
C GLY A 135 -20.05 -16.85 12.88
N LYS A 136 -20.70 -17.83 13.54
CA LYS A 136 -20.30 -19.23 13.47
C LYS A 136 -20.54 -19.82 12.08
N ASP A 137 -21.74 -19.65 11.53
CA ASP A 137 -22.08 -20.12 10.19
C ASP A 137 -21.14 -19.50 9.13
N LEU A 138 -20.83 -18.21 9.28
CA LEU A 138 -19.87 -17.52 8.43
C LEU A 138 -18.46 -18.10 8.56
N SER A 139 -18.02 -18.39 9.79
CA SER A 139 -16.70 -18.98 10.05
C SER A 139 -16.53 -20.35 9.41
N GLU A 140 -17.60 -21.14 9.34
CA GLU A 140 -17.61 -22.47 8.72
C GLU A 140 -17.49 -22.40 7.19
N ASN A 141 -17.98 -21.31 6.58
CA ASN A 141 -18.02 -21.12 5.13
C ASN A 141 -16.93 -20.17 4.57
N ILE A 142 -16.15 -19.52 5.43
CA ILE A 142 -15.16 -18.50 5.01
C ILE A 142 -13.97 -19.10 4.25
N PHE A 143 -13.60 -20.35 4.54
CA PHE A 143 -12.48 -21.02 3.90
C PHE A 143 -12.95 -22.19 3.04
N ALA A 144 -12.39 -22.30 1.84
CA ALA A 144 -12.63 -23.46 0.99
C ALA A 144 -11.97 -24.71 1.57
N THR A 145 -12.63 -25.87 1.46
CA THR A 145 -12.11 -27.16 1.94
C THR A 145 -11.15 -27.83 0.97
N SER A 146 -11.01 -27.29 -0.24
CA SER A 146 -10.13 -27.83 -1.28
C SER A 146 -9.45 -26.70 -2.04
N PHE A 147 -8.33 -27.06 -2.68
CA PHE A 147 -7.61 -26.20 -3.61
C PHE A 147 -7.86 -26.67 -5.03
N ALA A 148 -8.30 -25.77 -5.90
CA ALA A 148 -8.57 -26.05 -7.30
C ALA A 148 -7.94 -24.98 -8.21
N VAL A 149 -7.13 -25.41 -9.17
CA VAL A 149 -6.49 -24.54 -10.16
C VAL A 149 -6.59 -25.17 -11.53
N ASN A 150 -6.89 -24.34 -12.53
CA ASN A 150 -6.84 -24.72 -13.93
C ASN A 150 -5.45 -24.41 -14.49
N THR A 151 -4.68 -25.44 -14.86
CA THR A 151 -3.31 -25.28 -15.35
C THR A 151 -3.22 -24.56 -16.69
N SER A 152 -4.29 -24.55 -17.49
CA SER A 152 -4.36 -23.79 -18.74
C SER A 152 -4.62 -22.30 -18.53
N ASP A 153 -5.14 -21.91 -17.36
CA ASP A 153 -5.47 -20.52 -17.01
C ASP A 153 -5.23 -20.27 -15.51
N VAL A 154 -3.95 -20.25 -15.14
CA VAL A 154 -3.51 -20.34 -13.74
C VAL A 154 -3.93 -19.13 -12.90
N LEU A 155 -3.66 -17.90 -13.37
CA LEU A 155 -3.88 -16.70 -12.55
C LEU A 155 -5.37 -16.43 -12.25
N PRO A 156 -6.29 -16.49 -13.23
CA PRO A 156 -7.71 -16.32 -12.95
C PRO A 156 -8.29 -17.46 -12.10
N SER A 157 -7.89 -18.71 -12.37
CA SER A 157 -8.41 -19.84 -11.58
C SER A 157 -7.91 -19.85 -10.13
N LEU A 158 -6.73 -19.28 -9.86
CA LEU A 158 -6.24 -19.07 -8.50
C LEU A 158 -7.17 -18.19 -7.66
N ALA A 159 -7.84 -17.21 -8.27
CA ALA A 159 -8.76 -16.30 -7.58
C ALA A 159 -9.95 -17.01 -6.91
N ASN A 160 -10.30 -18.22 -7.37
CA ASN A 160 -11.34 -19.06 -6.78
C ASN A 160 -10.97 -19.61 -5.40
N ASN A 161 -9.69 -19.58 -5.03
CA ASN A 161 -9.19 -20.07 -3.75
C ASN A 161 -9.04 -18.91 -2.75
N VAL A 162 -8.99 -19.23 -1.46
CA VAL A 162 -8.64 -18.25 -0.41
C VAL A 162 -7.12 -18.15 -0.30
N LEU A 163 -6.55 -17.19 -1.01
CA LEU A 163 -5.11 -17.00 -1.07
C LEU A 163 -4.62 -15.91 -0.11
N GLY A 164 -3.38 -16.04 0.34
CA GLY A 164 -2.70 -15.07 1.18
C GLY A 164 -1.20 -15.01 0.93
N SER A 165 -0.60 -13.89 1.31
CA SER A 165 0.83 -13.58 1.15
C SER A 165 1.37 -12.94 2.41
N THR A 166 2.57 -13.35 2.83
CA THR A 166 3.34 -12.65 3.86
C THR A 166 4.05 -11.40 3.32
N GLU A 167 4.26 -11.33 2.00
CA GLU A 167 4.82 -10.15 1.33
C GLU A 167 3.78 -9.05 1.21
N ALA A 168 4.21 -7.83 1.56
CA ALA A 168 3.42 -6.61 1.41
C ALA A 168 2.97 -6.42 -0.06
N ALA A 169 1.86 -5.71 -0.26
CA ALA A 169 1.46 -5.37 -1.62
C ALA A 169 2.43 -4.35 -2.24
N GLY A 170 2.43 -4.28 -3.57
CA GLY A 170 3.23 -3.32 -4.32
C GLY A 170 2.68 -1.91 -4.22
N GLU A 171 3.33 -1.00 -4.93
CA GLU A 171 2.92 0.40 -5.06
C GLU A 171 1.78 0.57 -6.08
N ASN A 172 1.42 -0.48 -6.81
CA ASN A 172 0.43 -0.49 -7.87
C ASN A 172 -0.33 -1.83 -7.96
N ASN A 173 -1.37 -1.87 -8.80
CA ASN A 173 -2.23 -3.05 -8.99
C ASN A 173 -1.85 -3.93 -10.20
N TYR A 174 -0.87 -3.54 -11.02
CA TYR A 174 -0.50 -4.29 -12.23
C TYR A 174 0.63 -5.30 -11.98
N ALA A 175 1.39 -5.12 -10.91
CA ALA A 175 2.40 -6.06 -10.45
C ALA A 175 2.23 -6.32 -8.95
N ASP A 176 2.13 -7.59 -8.57
CA ASP A 176 2.14 -8.00 -7.17
C ASP A 176 3.52 -8.55 -6.80
N PRO A 177 4.24 -7.95 -5.82
CA PRO A 177 5.56 -8.42 -5.40
C PRO A 177 5.58 -9.89 -5.00
N ARG A 178 4.47 -10.44 -4.49
CA ARG A 178 4.35 -11.86 -4.17
C ARG A 178 4.51 -12.74 -5.41
N ILE A 179 3.98 -12.30 -6.54
CA ILE A 179 4.03 -13.09 -7.78
C ILE A 179 5.45 -13.16 -8.33
N ALA A 180 6.26 -12.12 -8.12
CA ALA A 180 7.63 -12.04 -8.62
C ALA A 180 8.71 -12.57 -7.66
N SER A 181 8.35 -13.01 -6.46
CA SER A 181 9.31 -13.45 -5.43
C SER A 181 9.27 -14.96 -5.20
N ASP A 182 10.41 -15.53 -4.81
CA ASP A 182 10.63 -16.97 -4.54
C ASP A 182 9.91 -17.51 -3.29
N LEU A 183 9.19 -16.65 -2.57
CA LEU A 183 8.43 -17.03 -1.38
C LEU A 183 7.07 -17.65 -1.77
N PRO A 184 6.52 -18.54 -0.92
CA PRO A 184 5.30 -19.28 -1.25
C PRO A 184 4.05 -18.40 -1.19
N ILE A 185 3.05 -18.76 -2.00
CA ILE A 185 1.66 -18.31 -1.83
C ILE A 185 0.99 -19.25 -0.84
N TYR A 186 0.14 -18.73 0.03
CA TYR A 186 -0.60 -19.55 0.99
C TYR A 186 -2.04 -19.75 0.55
N SER A 187 -2.51 -20.99 0.54
CA SER A 187 -3.94 -21.35 0.42
C SER A 187 -4.49 -21.59 1.82
N ILE A 188 -5.42 -20.74 2.26
CA ILE A 188 -6.01 -20.79 3.59
C ILE A 188 -7.20 -21.74 3.56
N GLN A 189 -7.13 -22.81 4.35
CA GLN A 189 -8.16 -23.85 4.41
C GLN A 189 -8.52 -24.16 5.87
N PRO A 190 -9.70 -24.72 6.17
CA PRO A 190 -10.06 -25.11 7.53
C PRO A 190 -9.09 -26.12 8.14
N LEU A 191 -8.57 -27.03 7.30
CA LEU A 191 -7.65 -28.10 7.66
C LEU A 191 -6.69 -28.35 6.49
N CYS A 192 -5.41 -28.54 6.77
CA CYS A 192 -4.42 -28.90 5.76
C CYS A 192 -4.07 -30.39 5.84
N SER A 193 -3.94 -31.04 4.69
CA SER A 193 -3.46 -32.42 4.58
C SER A 193 -1.93 -32.46 4.50
N ALA A 194 -1.33 -33.61 4.81
CA ALA A 194 0.14 -33.79 4.82
C ALA A 194 0.85 -33.56 3.46
N LYS A 195 0.09 -33.44 2.36
CA LYS A 195 0.59 -33.15 1.00
C LYS A 195 -0.12 -31.96 0.36
N SER A 196 -0.41 -30.93 1.14
CA SER A 196 -1.09 -29.72 0.65
C SER A 196 -0.10 -28.65 0.17
N THR A 197 0.81 -29.06 -0.71
CA THR A 197 1.75 -28.17 -1.41
C THR A 197 1.63 -28.44 -2.91
N TRP A 198 1.40 -27.38 -3.68
CA TRP A 198 1.18 -27.46 -5.12
C TRP A 198 2.18 -26.58 -5.85
N PRO A 199 3.06 -27.14 -6.71
CA PRO A 199 3.93 -26.32 -7.53
C PRO A 199 3.10 -25.55 -8.56
N LEU A 200 3.42 -24.28 -8.76
CA LEU A 200 2.84 -23.42 -9.77
C LEU A 200 3.95 -22.89 -10.69
N SER A 201 3.70 -23.01 -11.98
CA SER A 201 4.54 -22.41 -13.01
C SER A 201 3.67 -21.60 -13.95
N PHE A 202 3.97 -20.32 -14.12
CA PHE A 202 3.33 -19.48 -15.12
C PHE A 202 4.37 -18.54 -15.72
N ALA A 203 4.44 -18.52 -17.05
CA ALA A 203 5.50 -17.84 -17.80
C ALA A 203 6.91 -18.23 -17.30
N LYS A 204 7.71 -17.26 -16.86
CA LYS A 204 9.08 -17.45 -16.33
C LYS A 204 9.12 -17.60 -14.81
N ILE A 205 7.98 -17.58 -14.13
CA ILE A 205 7.88 -17.59 -12.67
C ILE A 205 7.58 -19.02 -12.20
N GLN A 206 8.39 -19.50 -11.26
CA GLN A 206 8.16 -20.73 -10.51
C GLN A 206 7.88 -20.36 -9.06
N THR A 207 6.77 -20.82 -8.52
CA THR A 207 6.39 -20.62 -7.12
C THR A 207 5.65 -21.86 -6.63
N GLU A 208 5.32 -21.91 -5.35
CA GLU A 208 4.52 -22.98 -4.77
C GLU A 208 3.37 -22.40 -3.95
N VAL A 209 2.25 -23.10 -3.95
CA VAL A 209 1.16 -22.85 -3.02
C VAL A 209 1.27 -23.81 -1.87
N LYS A 210 1.44 -23.29 -0.66
CA LYS A 210 1.39 -24.06 0.58
C LYS A 210 0.05 -23.89 1.24
N CYS A 211 -0.56 -24.96 1.72
CA CYS A 211 -1.73 -24.84 2.58
C CYS A 211 -1.33 -24.30 3.95
N VAL A 212 -2.18 -23.43 4.48
CA VAL A 212 -2.11 -22.99 5.86
C VAL A 212 -3.50 -23.10 6.49
N GLN A 213 -3.54 -23.57 7.72
CA GLN A 213 -4.79 -23.66 8.45
C GLN A 213 -5.32 -22.26 8.76
N GLY A 214 -6.58 -21.99 8.43
CA GLY A 214 -7.30 -20.81 8.89
C GLY A 214 -8.00 -21.10 10.21
N LEU A 215 -7.93 -20.15 11.14
CA LEU A 215 -8.57 -20.25 12.46
C LEU A 215 -9.47 -19.04 12.68
N CYS A 216 -10.79 -19.26 12.66
CA CYS A 216 -11.76 -18.23 12.98
C CYS A 216 -12.11 -18.28 14.47
N LEU A 217 -11.94 -17.15 15.16
CA LEU A 217 -12.23 -17.02 16.59
C LEU A 217 -13.27 -15.95 16.85
N TRP A 218 -14.21 -16.23 17.73
CA TRP A 218 -15.26 -15.29 18.12
C TRP A 218 -14.80 -14.37 19.26
N ARG A 219 -15.16 -13.09 19.18
CA ARG A 219 -15.07 -12.11 20.28
C ARG A 219 -16.44 -11.50 20.54
N ASN A 220 -16.71 -11.11 21.78
CA ASN A 220 -18.07 -10.71 22.16
C ASN A 220 -18.46 -9.35 21.58
N ASN A 221 -17.48 -8.48 21.35
CA ASN A 221 -17.71 -7.13 20.84
C ASN A 221 -16.46 -6.57 20.16
N SER A 222 -16.65 -5.48 19.43
CA SER A 222 -15.57 -4.81 18.69
C SER A 222 -14.50 -4.20 19.61
N ALA A 223 -14.79 -3.93 20.89
CA ALA A 223 -13.79 -3.44 21.84
C ALA A 223 -12.79 -4.54 22.22
N GLU A 224 -13.25 -5.79 22.43
CA GLU A 224 -12.39 -6.96 22.63
C GLU A 224 -11.50 -7.23 21.40
N VAL A 225 -12.05 -7.11 20.19
CA VAL A 225 -11.28 -7.22 18.94
C VAL A 225 -10.20 -6.14 18.87
N ASN A 226 -10.56 -4.87 19.12
CA ASN A 226 -9.60 -3.77 19.12
C ASN A 226 -8.49 -3.94 20.17
N ASP A 227 -8.85 -4.37 21.39
CA ASP A 227 -7.88 -4.61 22.46
C ASP A 227 -6.89 -5.71 22.09
N GLU A 228 -7.36 -6.82 21.50
CA GLU A 228 -6.50 -7.92 21.05
C GLU A 228 -5.59 -7.50 19.90
N LEU A 229 -6.13 -6.80 18.89
CA LEU A 229 -5.33 -6.28 17.77
C LEU A 229 -4.28 -5.28 18.24
N PHE A 230 -4.64 -4.38 19.16
CA PHE A 230 -3.73 -3.39 19.72
C PHE A 230 -2.60 -4.07 20.50
N LYS A 231 -2.94 -4.97 21.43
CA LYS A 231 -1.95 -5.74 22.20
C LYS A 231 -1.14 -6.70 21.34
N GLY A 232 -1.65 -7.11 20.18
CA GLY A 232 -0.91 -7.88 19.18
C GLY A 232 0.24 -7.11 18.53
N SER A 233 0.23 -5.78 18.56
CA SER A 233 1.36 -4.97 18.12
C SER A 233 2.49 -4.99 19.15
N TRP A 234 3.74 -5.01 18.68
CA TRP A 234 4.93 -5.02 19.55
C TRP A 234 4.99 -3.85 20.55
N LYS A 235 4.40 -2.68 20.22
CA LYS A 235 4.29 -1.54 21.15
C LYS A 235 3.04 -1.56 22.03
N GLY A 236 2.09 -2.45 21.77
CA GLY A 236 0.79 -2.47 22.41
C GLY A 236 0.70 -3.38 23.64
N ASN A 237 1.74 -4.14 23.94
CA ASN A 237 1.80 -5.02 25.10
C ASN A 237 3.09 -4.80 25.91
N PRO A 238 3.05 -5.05 27.23
CA PRO A 238 4.21 -4.86 28.11
C PRO A 238 5.37 -5.83 27.83
N ALA A 239 5.12 -6.94 27.14
CA ALA A 239 6.13 -7.94 26.81
C ALA A 239 6.96 -7.56 25.56
N GLY A 240 6.55 -6.55 24.79
CA GLY A 240 7.22 -6.16 23.55
C GLY A 240 7.13 -7.20 22.43
N LEU A 241 6.14 -8.10 22.48
CA LEU A 241 6.03 -9.24 21.56
C LEU A 241 4.97 -9.00 20.48
N THR A 242 5.26 -9.39 19.24
CA THR A 242 4.25 -9.37 18.17
C THR A 242 3.35 -10.61 18.24
N ASN A 243 2.04 -10.39 18.14
CA ASN A 243 0.99 -11.39 18.11
C ASN A 243 -0.05 -10.99 17.06
N GLU A 244 0.33 -11.10 15.79
CA GLU A 244 -0.44 -10.59 14.65
C GLU A 244 -1.60 -11.50 14.26
N ILE A 245 -2.70 -10.85 13.90
CA ILE A 245 -3.93 -11.43 13.39
C ILE A 245 -4.11 -10.94 11.95
N ALA A 246 -4.50 -11.82 11.04
CA ALA A 246 -4.52 -11.49 9.61
C ALA A 246 -5.67 -10.55 9.22
N ALA A 247 -6.85 -10.75 9.82
CA ALA A 247 -8.02 -9.93 9.60
C ALA A 247 -8.98 -10.02 10.79
N ALA A 248 -9.86 -9.04 10.93
CA ALA A 248 -11.01 -9.16 11.80
C ALA A 248 -12.26 -8.56 11.15
N TYR A 249 -13.41 -9.12 11.52
CA TYR A 249 -14.71 -8.76 10.97
C TYR A 249 -15.73 -8.52 12.09
N ASP A 250 -16.46 -7.42 12.00
CA ASP A 250 -17.61 -7.13 12.86
C ASP A 250 -18.85 -7.11 11.99
N LEU A 251 -19.66 -8.14 12.15
CA LEU A 251 -20.86 -8.41 11.39
C LEU A 251 -22.05 -7.55 11.83
N LYS A 252 -21.91 -6.60 12.77
CA LYS A 252 -22.95 -5.64 13.22
C LYS A 252 -24.38 -6.15 13.00
N SER A 253 -25.19 -5.39 12.25
CA SER A 253 -26.56 -5.72 11.88
C SER A 253 -26.65 -6.42 10.51
N THR A 254 -25.67 -7.28 10.19
CA THR A 254 -25.69 -8.10 8.96
C THR A 254 -26.76 -9.18 9.06
N ASP A 255 -27.51 -9.39 7.99
CA ASP A 255 -28.48 -10.46 7.81
C ASP A 255 -28.59 -10.83 6.31
N LYS A 256 -29.55 -11.71 5.96
CA LYS A 256 -29.74 -12.16 4.57
C LYS A 256 -30.14 -11.05 3.58
N LYS A 257 -30.54 -9.87 4.07
CA LYS A 257 -31.00 -8.72 3.27
C LYS A 257 -30.04 -7.53 3.37
N ASN A 258 -29.34 -7.40 4.48
CA ASN A 258 -28.47 -6.26 4.79
C ASN A 258 -27.05 -6.76 5.03
N PHE A 259 -26.10 -6.26 4.24
CA PHE A 259 -24.68 -6.52 4.47
C PHE A 259 -24.04 -5.28 5.10
N ASN A 260 -23.67 -5.37 6.38
CA ASN A 260 -23.06 -4.28 7.13
C ASN A 260 -21.90 -4.80 7.98
N VAL A 261 -20.68 -4.73 7.42
CA VAL A 261 -19.48 -5.30 8.02
C VAL A 261 -18.43 -4.21 8.23
N THR A 262 -17.82 -4.19 9.41
CA THR A 262 -16.59 -3.43 9.68
C THR A 262 -15.40 -4.38 9.58
N ILE A 263 -14.33 -3.94 8.92
CA ILE A 263 -13.14 -4.74 8.65
C ILE A 263 -11.94 -4.06 9.29
N TRP A 264 -11.14 -4.83 10.02
CA TRP A 264 -9.82 -4.42 10.47
C TRP A 264 -8.76 -5.04 9.57
N TYR A 265 -7.80 -4.21 9.18
CA TYR A 265 -6.62 -4.62 8.43
C TYR A 265 -5.39 -3.96 9.04
N ASN A 266 -4.24 -4.58 8.84
CA ASN A 266 -2.99 -4.02 9.32
C ASN A 266 -2.49 -2.93 8.36
N SER A 267 -2.51 -1.67 8.80
CA SER A 267 -2.05 -0.52 8.01
C SER A 267 -0.54 -0.32 8.04
N THR A 268 0.22 -1.03 8.89
CA THR A 268 1.68 -0.87 8.95
C THR A 268 2.36 -1.26 7.64
N TYR A 269 1.72 -2.12 6.84
CA TYR A 269 2.18 -2.53 5.51
C TYR A 269 2.14 -1.40 4.46
N LYS A 270 1.48 -0.28 4.76
CA LYS A 270 1.40 0.89 3.88
C LYS A 270 2.73 1.67 3.78
N ASP A 271 3.69 1.38 4.66
CA ASP A 271 5.06 1.95 4.66
C ASP A 271 5.09 3.49 4.51
N GLU A 272 4.29 4.18 5.34
CA GLU A 272 4.07 5.64 5.27
C GLU A 272 5.32 6.49 5.57
N PHE A 273 6.41 5.87 6.05
CA PHE A 273 7.65 6.57 6.42
C PHE A 273 8.73 6.51 5.34
N SER A 274 8.47 5.86 4.21
CA SER A 274 9.41 5.81 3.09
C SER A 274 9.29 7.03 2.18
N THR A 275 10.39 7.46 1.56
CA THR A 275 10.37 8.49 0.49
C THR A 275 9.84 7.94 -0.84
N ARG A 276 9.29 6.72 -0.84
CA ARG A 276 8.76 6.00 -2.00
C ARG A 276 7.24 6.18 -2.10
N PRO A 277 6.63 5.86 -3.24
CA PRO A 277 5.19 5.79 -3.35
C PRO A 277 4.58 4.88 -2.27
N LEU A 278 3.41 5.27 -1.74
CA LEU A 278 2.74 4.49 -0.71
C LEU A 278 2.38 3.10 -1.23
N LYS A 279 2.70 2.07 -0.44
CA LYS A 279 2.32 0.69 -0.76
C LYS A 279 0.81 0.53 -0.61
N LEU A 280 0.24 -0.29 -1.47
CA LEU A 280 -1.17 -0.68 -1.38
C LEU A 280 -1.39 -1.61 -0.18
N VAL A 281 -2.65 -1.72 0.24
CA VAL A 281 -3.08 -2.66 1.28
C VAL A 281 -4.07 -3.66 0.70
N ARG A 282 -3.95 -4.93 1.08
CA ARG A 282 -4.72 -6.06 0.52
C ARG A 282 -6.15 -6.17 1.11
N VAL A 283 -6.87 -5.05 1.19
CA VAL A 283 -8.24 -4.98 1.72
C VAL A 283 -9.30 -5.58 0.79
N PRO A 284 -9.24 -5.43 -0.56
CA PRO A 284 -10.27 -5.97 -1.45
C PRO A 284 -10.51 -7.47 -1.30
N ARG A 285 -9.45 -8.26 -1.07
CA ARG A 285 -9.61 -9.71 -0.82
C ARG A 285 -10.36 -9.98 0.47
N SER A 286 -10.06 -9.24 1.53
CA SER A 286 -10.71 -9.37 2.84
C SER A 286 -12.22 -9.10 2.75
N ILE A 287 -12.64 -8.08 1.99
CA ILE A 287 -14.05 -7.77 1.72
C ILE A 287 -14.73 -8.91 0.95
N ASN A 288 -14.11 -9.35 -0.15
CA ASN A 288 -14.67 -10.40 -1.00
C ASN A 288 -14.85 -11.72 -0.21
N LEU A 289 -13.92 -12.02 0.70
CA LEU A 289 -13.95 -13.20 1.55
C LEU A 289 -15.19 -13.24 2.44
N VAL A 290 -15.43 -12.17 3.21
CA VAL A 290 -16.58 -12.10 4.13
C VAL A 290 -17.91 -11.98 3.38
N LEU A 291 -17.92 -11.29 2.23
CA LEU A 291 -19.11 -11.16 1.39
C LEU A 291 -19.53 -12.53 0.84
N ASN A 292 -18.61 -13.29 0.24
CA ASN A 292 -18.92 -14.61 -0.30
C ASN A 292 -19.39 -15.58 0.80
N ALA A 293 -18.75 -15.56 1.96
CA ALA A 293 -19.17 -16.39 3.10
C ALA A 293 -20.58 -16.04 3.59
N SER A 294 -20.97 -14.76 3.53
CA SER A 294 -22.32 -14.32 3.94
C SER A 294 -23.44 -14.72 2.97
N LEU A 295 -23.11 -15.06 1.72
CA LEU A 295 -24.08 -15.47 0.70
C LEU A 295 -24.51 -16.95 0.84
N TYR A 296 -23.69 -17.76 1.51
CA TYR A 296 -23.93 -19.19 1.71
C TYR A 296 -23.96 -19.55 3.20
N PRO A 297 -24.93 -19.03 3.98
CA PRO A 297 -25.07 -19.39 5.40
C PRO A 297 -25.58 -20.82 5.57
#